data_AF-A0A8X6PNC4-F1
#
_entry.id   AF-A0A8X6PNC4-F1
#
_cell.length_a   1.000
_cell.length_b   1.000
_cell.length_c   1.000
_cell.angle_alpha   90.00
_cell.angle_beta   90.00
_cell.angle_gamma   90.00
#
_symmetry.space_group_name_H-M   'P 1'
#
loop_
_entity.id
_entity.type
_entity.pdbx_description
1 polymer ?
#
loop_
_entity_poly.entity_id
_entity_poly.type
_entity_poly.pdbx_seq_one_letter_code
_entity_poly.pdbx_strand_id
1 'polypeptide(L)'
;MSNTSLLLVDKQVFLRGYLDGEAKRLVDGICVIGDTYETTKKLLEEKYCNKDRIIQSHLDSLENLKPVQDPSPMELNDLYIECNRRLQALNALGENTEAYGRILAPKII
;
A
#
# COMPACT_ATOMS: atom_id res chain seq x y z
N MET A 1 13.29 32.20 -15.51
CA MET A 1 12.32 32.00 -14.41
C MET A 1 11.77 30.59 -14.57
N SER A 2 11.81 29.81 -13.49
CA SER A 2 11.94 28.35 -13.52
C SER A 2 10.59 27.63 -13.71
N ASN A 3 10.46 26.80 -14.75
CA ASN A 3 9.29 25.94 -14.98
C ASN A 3 9.03 24.91 -13.85
N THR A 4 10.02 24.67 -13.00
CA THR A 4 9.94 23.67 -11.91
C THR A 4 8.95 24.05 -10.80
N SER A 5 8.82 25.34 -10.48
CA SER A 5 7.90 25.80 -9.42
C SER A 5 6.43 25.67 -9.85
N LEU A 6 6.14 25.93 -11.12
CA LEU A 6 4.80 25.70 -11.70
C LEU A 6 4.44 24.20 -11.64
N LEU A 7 5.39 23.32 -12.01
CA LEU A 7 5.19 21.87 -11.93
C LEU A 7 4.93 21.35 -10.51
N LEU A 8 5.57 21.93 -9.49
CA LEU A 8 5.29 21.55 -8.09
C LEU A 8 3.92 22.04 -7.62
N VAL A 9 3.51 23.26 -8.02
CA VAL A 9 2.15 23.77 -7.71
C VAL A 9 1.11 22.83 -8.32
N ASP A 10 1.30 22.42 -9.57
CA ASP A 10 0.38 21.50 -10.24
C ASP A 10 0.29 20.17 -9.50
N LYS A 11 1.43 19.57 -9.11
CA LYS A 11 1.45 18.34 -8.28
C LYS A 11 0.69 18.52 -6.97
N GLN A 12 0.83 19.67 -6.32
CA GLN A 12 0.13 19.96 -5.08
C GLN A 12 -1.37 20.10 -5.31
N VAL A 13 -1.80 20.79 -6.36
CA VAL A 13 -3.22 20.89 -6.75
C VAL A 13 -3.80 19.50 -7.03
N PHE A 14 -3.11 18.67 -7.80
CA PHE A 14 -3.54 17.30 -8.07
C PHE A 14 -3.65 16.48 -6.80
N LEU A 15 -2.58 16.44 -5.98
CA LEU A 15 -2.60 15.73 -4.69
C LEU A 15 -3.82 16.15 -3.87
N ARG A 16 -4.04 17.46 -3.74
CA ARG A 16 -5.16 18.03 -2.98
C ARG A 16 -6.52 17.60 -3.50
N GLY A 17 -6.68 17.51 -4.82
CA GLY A 17 -7.91 17.10 -5.49
C GLY A 17 -8.28 15.63 -5.29
N TYR A 18 -7.31 14.76 -5.00
CA TYR A 18 -7.56 13.33 -4.73
C TYR A 18 -7.84 13.02 -3.25
N LEU A 19 -7.67 13.98 -2.34
CA LEU A 19 -7.95 13.76 -0.91
C LEU A 19 -9.41 14.03 -0.58
N ASP A 20 -10.00 13.12 0.19
CA ASP A 20 -11.33 13.28 0.76
C ASP A 20 -11.35 12.94 2.26
N GLY A 21 -12.44 13.28 2.95
CA GLY A 21 -12.69 12.92 4.34
C GLY A 21 -11.59 13.35 5.31
N GLU A 22 -11.08 12.40 6.10
CA GLU A 22 -10.04 12.65 7.11
C GLU A 22 -8.72 13.10 6.48
N ALA A 23 -8.30 12.48 5.39
CA ALA A 23 -7.03 12.81 4.72
C ALA A 23 -7.06 14.25 4.17
N LYS A 24 -8.24 14.69 3.70
CA LYS A 24 -8.46 16.09 3.30
C LYS A 24 -8.30 17.02 4.51
N ARG A 25 -9.02 16.75 5.61
CA ARG A 25 -8.97 17.56 6.84
C ARG A 25 -7.56 17.67 7.44
N LEU A 26 -6.77 16.61 7.36
CA LEU A 26 -5.41 16.55 7.88
C LEU A 26 -4.50 17.63 7.30
N VAL A 27 -4.66 17.93 6.00
CA VAL A 27 -3.79 18.87 5.26
C VAL A 27 -4.50 20.20 4.93
N ASP A 28 -5.72 20.45 5.42
CA ASP A 28 -6.50 21.67 5.14
C ASP A 28 -5.84 22.96 5.64
N GLY A 29 -4.96 22.88 6.65
CA GLY A 29 -4.16 24.01 7.09
C GLY A 29 -2.95 24.35 6.22
N ILE A 30 -2.63 23.51 5.22
CA ILE A 30 -1.44 23.69 4.36
C ILE A 30 -1.85 24.45 3.09
N CYS A 31 -1.17 25.57 2.83
CA CYS A 31 -1.40 26.36 1.62
C CYS A 31 -1.08 25.55 0.34
N VAL A 32 -1.85 25.76 -0.74
CA VAL A 32 -1.66 25.08 -2.03
C VAL A 32 -0.70 25.90 -2.89
N ILE A 33 0.60 25.73 -2.66
CA ILE A 33 1.68 26.33 -3.45
C ILE A 33 2.75 25.27 -3.74
N GLY A 34 3.69 25.55 -4.64
CA GLY A 34 4.65 24.54 -5.11
C GLY A 34 5.48 23.96 -3.97
N ASP A 35 5.96 24.82 -3.07
CA ASP A 35 6.86 24.43 -1.99
C ASP A 35 6.20 23.55 -0.91
N THR A 36 4.87 23.40 -0.91
CA THR A 36 4.15 22.61 0.10
C THR A 36 3.83 21.19 -0.32
N TYR A 37 4.14 20.79 -1.56
CA TYR A 37 3.90 19.41 -2.04
C TYR A 37 4.56 18.36 -1.17
N GLU A 38 5.89 18.47 -0.96
CA GLU A 38 6.63 17.49 -0.18
C GLU A 38 6.18 17.48 1.30
N THR A 39 5.86 18.63 1.88
CA THR A 39 5.31 18.72 3.24
C THR A 39 3.96 18.02 3.36
N THR A 40 3.07 18.25 2.40
CA THR A 40 1.72 17.64 2.35
C THR A 40 1.83 16.13 2.18
N LYS A 41 2.65 15.68 1.24
CA LYS A 41 2.93 14.26 0.99
C LYS A 41 3.51 13.58 2.23
N LYS A 42 4.51 14.19 2.87
CA LYS A 42 5.14 13.63 4.07
C LYS A 42 4.15 13.48 5.23
N LEU A 43 3.27 14.45 5.46
CA LEU A 43 2.26 14.36 6.52
C LEU A 43 1.27 13.22 6.26
N LEU A 44 0.87 13.00 5.01
CA LEU A 44 0.04 11.87 4.61
C LEU A 44 0.78 10.54 4.81
N GLU A 45 2.05 10.47 4.43
CA GLU A 45 2.89 9.28 4.64
C GLU A 45 3.06 8.97 6.13
N GLU A 46 3.33 9.96 6.98
CA GLU A 46 3.47 9.76 8.43
C GLU A 46 2.18 9.25 9.07
N LYS A 47 1.02 9.74 8.61
CA LYS A 47 -0.29 9.32 9.15
C LYS A 47 -0.73 7.95 8.64
N TYR A 48 -0.51 7.67 7.36
CA TYR A 48 -1.14 6.53 6.67
C TYR A 48 -0.16 5.45 6.21
N CYS A 49 1.11 5.79 5.95
CA CYS A 49 2.16 4.84 5.56
C CYS A 49 2.90 4.27 6.78
N ASN A 50 2.15 3.70 7.72
CA ASN A 50 2.76 2.87 8.76
C ASN A 50 3.16 1.52 8.15
N LYS A 51 4.45 1.42 7.77
CA LYS A 51 5.03 0.26 7.11
C LYS A 51 4.76 -1.04 7.88
N ASP A 52 4.97 -1.06 9.19
CA ASP A 52 4.76 -2.24 10.03
C ASP A 52 3.29 -2.68 10.02
N ARG A 53 2.36 -1.72 10.08
CA ARG A 53 0.92 -2.03 9.99
C ARG A 53 0.53 -2.58 8.62
N ILE A 54 1.15 -2.10 7.54
CA ILE A 54 0.92 -2.59 6.19
C ILE A 54 1.47 -4.02 6.04
N ILE A 55 2.69 -4.26 6.54
CA ILE A 55 3.30 -5.61 6.60
C ILE A 55 2.37 -6.55 7.38
N GLN A 56 1.95 -6.16 8.59
CA GLN A 56 1.08 -6.98 9.43
C GLN A 56 -0.25 -7.31 8.72
N SER A 57 -0.87 -6.35 8.03
CA SER A 57 -2.11 -6.60 7.26
C SER A 57 -1.92 -7.65 6.16
N HIS A 58 -0.78 -7.63 5.45
CA HIS A 58 -0.46 -8.66 4.46
C HIS A 58 -0.24 -10.02 5.12
N LEU A 59 0.48 -10.08 6.25
CA LEU A 59 0.71 -11.30 7.02
C LEU A 59 -0.59 -11.87 7.59
N ASP A 60 -1.42 -11.05 8.23
CA ASP A 60 -2.72 -11.44 8.79
C ASP A 60 -3.60 -12.06 7.71
N SER A 61 -3.58 -11.49 6.50
CA SER A 61 -4.41 -12.02 5.43
C SER A 61 -3.89 -13.35 4.88
N LEU A 62 -2.56 -13.55 4.84
CA LEU A 62 -1.95 -14.84 4.51
C LEU A 62 -2.27 -15.88 5.59
N GLU A 63 -2.20 -15.49 6.86
CA GLU A 63 -2.56 -16.33 8.00
C GLU A 63 -4.04 -16.68 8.02
N ASN A 64 -4.92 -15.76 7.60
CA ASN A 64 -6.37 -15.97 7.57
C ASN A 64 -6.87 -16.65 6.28
N LEU A 65 -5.98 -17.04 5.36
CA LEU A 65 -6.36 -17.86 4.22
C LEU A 65 -7.02 -19.15 4.72
N LYS A 66 -8.27 -19.35 4.30
CA LYS A 66 -9.05 -20.53 4.61
C LYS A 66 -8.57 -21.69 3.74
N PRO A 67 -8.37 -22.88 4.32
CA PRO A 67 -8.16 -24.08 3.51
C PRO A 67 -9.38 -24.27 2.62
N VAL A 68 -9.15 -24.47 1.31
CA VAL A 68 -10.24 -24.80 0.39
C VAL A 68 -10.38 -26.32 0.37
N GLN A 69 -11.56 -26.82 0.70
CA GLN A 69 -11.89 -28.25 0.60
C GLN A 69 -12.46 -28.53 -0.78
N ASP A 70 -11.97 -29.56 -1.45
CA ASP A 70 -12.34 -29.94 -2.83
C ASP A 70 -12.35 -28.74 -3.82
N PRO A 71 -11.25 -27.96 -3.91
CA PRO A 71 -11.23 -26.76 -4.73
C PRO A 71 -11.33 -27.09 -6.22
N SER A 72 -12.08 -26.27 -6.94
CA SER A 72 -11.99 -26.23 -8.39
C SER A 72 -10.60 -25.70 -8.82
N PRO A 73 -10.14 -26.02 -10.05
CA PRO A 73 -8.89 -25.46 -10.58
C PRO A 73 -8.86 -23.92 -10.57
N MET A 74 -10.02 -23.27 -10.70
CA MET A 74 -10.13 -21.81 -10.69
C MET A 74 -9.91 -21.25 -9.28
N GLU A 75 -10.50 -21.87 -8.25
CA GLU A 75 -10.31 -21.46 -6.86
C GLU A 75 -8.86 -21.65 -6.39
N LEU A 76 -8.18 -22.72 -6.84
CA LEU A 76 -6.74 -22.90 -6.60
C LEU A 76 -5.91 -21.78 -7.25
N ASN A 77 -6.23 -21.43 -8.49
CA ASN A 77 -5.53 -20.38 -9.20
C ASN A 77 -5.75 -19.00 -8.54
N ASP A 78 -6.97 -18.70 -8.11
CA ASP A 78 -7.29 -17.45 -7.42
C ASP A 78 -6.55 -17.35 -6.08
N LEU A 79 -6.51 -18.44 -5.31
CA LEU A 79 -5.72 -18.53 -4.08
C LEU A 79 -4.23 -18.30 -4.34
N TYR A 80 -3.68 -18.93 -5.40
CA TYR A 80 -2.29 -18.74 -5.79
C TYR A 80 -1.98 -17.29 -6.16
N ILE A 81 -2.83 -16.67 -6.98
CA ILE A 81 -2.68 -15.26 -7.38
C ILE A 81 -2.69 -14.36 -6.15
N GLU A 82 -3.63 -14.58 -5.22
CA GLU A 82 -3.76 -13.77 -4.02
C GLU A 82 -2.55 -13.92 -3.08
N CYS A 83 -2.07 -15.15 -2.87
CA CYS A 83 -0.83 -15.42 -2.14
C CYS A 83 0.35 -14.68 -2.76
N ASN A 84 0.55 -14.85 -4.08
CA ASN A 84 1.68 -14.28 -4.78
C ASN A 84 1.65 -12.74 -4.76
N ARG A 85 0.45 -12.13 -4.91
CA ARG A 85 0.28 -10.68 -4.80
C ARG A 85 0.72 -10.15 -3.44
N ARG A 86 0.37 -10.84 -2.36
CA ARG A 86 0.75 -10.46 -0.98
C ARG A 86 2.24 -10.61 -0.73
N LEU A 87 2.85 -11.69 -1.22
CA LEU A 87 4.30 -11.89 -1.15
C LEU A 87 5.07 -10.81 -1.94
N GLN A 88 4.60 -10.46 -3.14
CA GLN A 88 5.20 -9.36 -3.91
C GLN A 88 5.11 -8.02 -3.18
N ALA A 89 3.97 -7.73 -2.52
CA ALA A 89 3.82 -6.51 -1.71
C ALA A 89 4.80 -6.50 -0.52
N LEU A 90 4.95 -7.62 0.18
CA LEU A 90 5.92 -7.76 1.28
C LEU A 90 7.37 -7.56 0.78
N ASN A 91 7.75 -8.16 -0.35
CA ASN A 91 9.07 -7.94 -0.96
C ASN A 91 9.31 -6.47 -1.34
N ALA A 92 8.31 -5.79 -1.90
CA ALA A 92 8.40 -4.36 -2.22
C ALA A 92 8.56 -3.48 -0.97
N LEU A 93 8.08 -3.95 0.17
CA LEU A 93 8.30 -3.33 1.48
C LEU A 93 9.65 -3.76 2.10
N GLY A 94 10.44 -4.61 1.44
CA GLY A 94 11.77 -5.03 1.91
C GLY A 94 11.75 -6.20 2.89
N GLU A 95 10.63 -6.90 3.04
CA GLU A 95 10.56 -8.15 3.81
C GLU A 95 11.22 -9.30 3.04
N ASN A 96 11.93 -10.18 3.75
CA ASN A 96 12.48 -11.40 3.14
C ASN A 96 11.39 -12.47 3.02
N THR A 97 10.75 -12.55 1.86
CA THR A 97 9.64 -13.49 1.69
C THR A 97 10.03 -14.94 1.47
N GLU A 98 11.30 -15.23 1.22
CA GLU A 98 11.78 -16.62 1.12
C GLU A 98 11.60 -17.35 2.46
N ALA A 99 11.59 -16.62 3.58
CA ALA A 99 11.25 -17.16 4.90
C ALA A 99 9.78 -17.61 5.02
N TYR A 100 8.85 -16.95 4.33
CA TYR A 100 7.41 -17.23 4.41
C TYR A 100 6.97 -18.44 3.57
N GLY A 101 7.76 -18.87 2.59
CA GLY A 101 7.45 -20.04 1.75
C GLY A 101 7.19 -21.33 2.56
N ARG A 102 7.91 -21.51 3.68
CA ARG A 102 7.71 -22.66 4.59
C ARG A 102 6.40 -22.62 5.38
N ILE A 103 5.87 -21.42 5.64
CA ILE A 103 4.62 -21.21 6.38
C ILE A 103 3.42 -21.34 5.45
N LEU A 104 3.58 -20.99 4.17
CA LEU A 104 2.50 -21.02 3.17
C LEU A 104 2.34 -22.37 2.48
N ALA A 105 3.40 -23.18 2.39
CA ALA A 105 3.34 -24.52 1.80
C ALA A 105 2.19 -25.39 2.35
N PRO A 106 1.95 -25.52 3.67
CA PRO A 106 0.86 -26.35 4.19
C PRO A 106 -0.55 -25.76 4.02
N LYS A 107 -0.70 -24.53 3.47
CA LYS A 107 -2.01 -23.92 3.20
C LYS A 107 -2.44 -24.01 1.74
N ILE A 108 -1.51 -24.34 0.84
CA ILE A 108 -1.71 -24.43 -0.61
C ILE A 108 -1.76 -25.89 -1.07
N ILE A 109 -1.25 -26.82 -0.25
CA ILE A 109 -1.15 -28.27 -0.52
C ILE A 109 -2.14 -29.02 0.35
#